data_AF-A0A7S0R949-F1
#
_entry.id   AF-A0A7S0R949-F1
#
_cell.length_a   1.000
_cell.length_b   1.000
_cell.length_c   1.000
_cell.angle_alpha   90.00
_cell.angle_beta   90.00
_cell.angle_gamma   90.00
#
_symmetry.space_group_name_H-M   'P 1'
#
loop_
_entity.id
_entity.type
_entity.pdbx_description
1 polymer ?
#
loop_
_entity_poly.entity_id
_entity_poly.type
_entity_poly.pdbx_seq_one_letter_code
_entity_poly.pdbx_strand_id
1 'polypeptide(L)'
;WHLHWRIIARVVRAGYNIMTLDNDFVMFRDPYVHLKGPALRDVNMLCLYEGGSTINCNAGFIYVQNAAPDGPVAWAFRHAAEIPLLWADDEFKHIQSLGVMDEHRPALCLTFDQSYLHDALLSAAVGRPLHMWALMTCQPDTWGAKLDSG
;
A
#
# COMPACT_ATOMS: atom_id res chain seq x y z
N TRP A 1 -6.21 9.10 -0.98
CA TRP A 1 -5.16 8.09 -0.80
C TRP A 1 -3.73 8.57 -1.08
N HIS A 2 -3.38 9.03 -2.28
CA HIS A 2 -1.99 9.41 -2.56
C HIS A 2 -1.41 10.50 -1.61
N LEU A 3 -2.17 11.57 -1.32
CA LEU A 3 -1.73 12.58 -0.34
C LEU A 3 -1.48 12.00 1.06
N HIS A 4 -2.31 11.04 1.49
CA HIS A 4 -2.17 10.34 2.76
C HIS A 4 -0.82 9.60 2.82
N TRP A 5 -0.50 8.77 1.82
CA TRP A 5 0.77 8.04 1.78
C TRP A 5 2.00 8.94 1.67
N ARG A 6 1.91 10.07 0.95
CA ARG A 6 3.01 11.06 0.91
C ARG A 6 3.28 11.68 2.28
N ILE A 7 2.25 12.01 3.04
CA ILE A 7 2.39 12.58 4.39
C ILE A 7 3.03 11.53 5.29
N ILE A 8 2.51 10.30 5.29
CA ILE A 8 3.09 9.18 6.05
C ILE A 8 4.58 8.99 5.71
N ALA A 9 4.92 8.91 4.42
CA ALA A 9 6.30 8.73 3.98
C ALA A 9 7.22 9.85 4.50
N ARG A 10 6.74 11.10 4.54
CA ARG A 10 7.48 12.24 5.10
C ARG A 10 7.65 12.13 6.62
N VAL A 11 6.58 11.78 7.35
CA VAL A 11 6.61 11.66 8.81
C VAL A 11 7.52 10.52 9.25
N VAL A 12 7.44 9.35 8.61
CA VAL A 12 8.30 8.20 8.89
C VAL A 12 9.76 8.51 8.56
N ARG A 13 10.05 9.16 7.42
CA ARG A 13 11.42 9.60 7.09
C ARG A 13 12.00 10.62 8.06
N ALA A 14 11.15 11.39 8.74
CA ALA A 14 11.58 12.29 9.81
C ALA A 14 11.83 11.55 11.15
N GLY A 15 11.68 10.22 11.20
CA GLY A 15 11.95 9.39 12.37
C GLY A 15 10.78 9.28 13.35
N TYR A 16 9.58 9.72 12.97
CA TYR A 16 8.41 9.64 13.84
C TYR A 16 7.68 8.29 13.70
N ASN A 17 7.40 7.67 14.83
CA ASN A 17 6.44 6.57 14.93
C ASN A 17 5.03 7.09 14.68
N ILE A 18 4.18 6.32 14.00
CA ILE A 18 2.84 6.75 13.64
C ILE A 18 1.81 5.63 13.84
N MET A 19 0.56 6.04 14.04
CA MET A 19 -0.61 5.20 13.82
C MET A 19 -1.50 5.92 12.83
N THR A 20 -1.83 5.27 11.72
CA THR A 20 -2.85 5.76 10.78
C THR A 20 -4.09 4.88 10.89
N LEU A 21 -5.24 5.55 10.84
CA LEU A 21 -6.56 4.98 11.03
C LEU A 21 -7.49 5.60 9.99
N ASP A 22 -8.34 4.79 9.39
CA ASP A 22 -9.49 5.31 8.66
C ASP A 22 -10.45 6.02 9.61
N ASN A 23 -11.24 6.94 9.06
CA ASN A 23 -12.17 7.76 9.83
C ASN A 23 -13.39 6.98 10.36
N ASP A 24 -13.60 5.76 9.87
CA ASP A 24 -14.60 4.80 10.33
C ASP A 24 -14.04 3.79 11.35
N PHE A 25 -12.79 3.98 11.80
CA PHE A 25 -12.19 3.17 12.84
C PHE A 25 -12.64 3.63 14.24
N VAL A 26 -13.06 2.68 15.08
CA VAL A 26 -13.36 2.92 16.50
C VAL A 26 -12.46 2.08 17.40
N MET A 27 -11.85 2.74 18.38
CA MET A 27 -10.89 2.12 19.29
C MET A 27 -11.50 1.98 20.68
N PHE A 28 -11.80 0.75 21.09
CA PHE A 28 -12.48 0.48 22.37
C PHE A 28 -11.55 0.42 23.58
N ARG A 29 -10.25 0.25 23.35
CA ARG A 29 -9.22 0.10 24.39
C ARG A 29 -7.91 0.71 23.91
N ASP A 30 -7.03 1.06 24.83
CA ASP A 30 -5.67 1.46 24.51
C ASP A 30 -4.92 0.29 23.81
N PRO A 31 -4.53 0.44 22.53
CA PRO A 31 -3.84 -0.62 21.80
C PRO A 31 -2.35 -0.66 22.16
N TYR A 32 -1.78 0.40 22.73
CA TYR A 32 -0.34 0.51 22.96
C TYR A 32 0.17 -0.50 23.98
N VAL A 33 -0.66 -0.94 24.92
CA VAL A 33 -0.32 -2.02 25.88
C VAL A 33 0.07 -3.33 25.17
N HIS A 34 -0.50 -3.57 23.97
CA HIS A 34 -0.19 -4.73 23.15
C HIS A 34 0.88 -4.42 22.11
N LEU A 35 0.77 -3.28 21.41
CA LEU A 35 1.71 -2.90 20.35
C LEU A 35 3.14 -2.67 20.87
N LYS A 36 3.27 -2.18 22.11
CA LYS A 36 4.56 -2.02 22.82
C LYS A 36 4.94 -3.23 23.68
N GLY A 37 4.12 -4.29 23.65
CA GLY A 37 4.41 -5.51 24.40
C GLY A 37 5.67 -6.21 23.89
N PRO A 38 6.31 -7.09 24.71
CA PRO A 38 7.55 -7.77 24.35
C PRO A 38 7.49 -8.54 23.02
N ALA A 39 6.33 -9.09 22.67
CA ALA A 39 6.14 -9.85 21.45
C ALA A 39 6.23 -9.00 20.17
N LEU A 40 5.92 -7.70 20.25
CA LEU A 40 5.81 -6.82 19.09
C LEU A 40 6.82 -5.68 19.09
N ARG A 41 7.55 -5.44 20.18
CA ARG A 41 8.43 -4.26 20.35
C ARG A 41 9.47 -4.05 19.23
N ASP A 42 9.93 -5.14 18.62
CA ASP A 42 10.99 -5.13 17.60
C ASP A 42 10.40 -5.12 16.17
N VAL A 43 9.07 -5.22 16.02
CA VAL A 43 8.39 -5.12 14.74
C VAL A 43 8.31 -3.66 14.30
N ASN A 44 8.79 -3.33 13.11
CA ASN A 44 8.77 -1.94 12.63
C ASN A 44 7.39 -1.48 12.14
N MET A 45 6.57 -2.39 11.61
CA MET A 45 5.26 -2.09 11.06
C MET A 45 4.27 -3.22 11.31
N LEU A 46 3.07 -2.83 11.71
CA LEU A 46 1.93 -3.70 11.97
C LEU A 46 0.73 -3.19 11.19
N CYS A 47 -0.03 -4.10 10.62
CA CYS A 47 -1.32 -3.79 10.00
C CYS A 47 -2.29 -4.94 10.22
N LEU A 48 -3.57 -4.65 9.99
CA LEU A 48 -4.59 -5.68 10.10
C LEU A 48 -4.54 -6.60 8.87
N TYR A 49 -4.69 -7.89 9.13
CA TYR A 49 -4.88 -8.87 8.08
C TYR A 49 -6.21 -8.60 7.37
N GLU A 50 -6.17 -8.60 6.04
CA GLU A 50 -7.36 -8.55 5.20
C GLU A 50 -7.47 -9.84 4.39
N GLY A 51 -8.67 -10.41 4.30
CA GLY A 51 -8.88 -11.71 3.65
C GLY A 51 -8.32 -11.80 2.22
N GLY A 52 -8.01 -13.03 1.78
CA GLY A 52 -7.66 -13.33 0.38
C GLY A 52 -6.18 -13.64 0.11
N SER A 53 -5.24 -13.22 0.97
CA SER A 53 -3.81 -13.56 0.85
C SER A 53 -3.07 -13.32 2.17
N THR A 54 -2.04 -14.11 2.47
CA THR A 54 -1.22 -14.00 3.70
C THR A 54 -0.40 -12.72 3.80
N ILE A 55 -0.34 -11.91 2.74
CA ILE A 55 0.45 -10.67 2.66
C ILE A 55 -0.48 -9.42 2.61
N ASN A 56 -1.80 -9.62 2.69
CA ASN A 56 -2.76 -8.53 2.61
C ASN A 56 -2.80 -7.73 3.92
N CYS A 57 -2.34 -6.49 3.79
CA CYS A 57 -2.28 -5.45 4.81
C CYS A 57 -3.43 -4.46 4.57
N ASN A 58 -4.43 -4.43 5.46
CA ASN A 58 -5.51 -3.44 5.38
C ASN A 58 -4.92 -2.05 5.68
N ALA A 59 -5.15 -1.11 4.75
CA ALA A 59 -4.62 0.25 4.85
C ALA A 59 -5.31 1.12 5.93
N GLY A 60 -6.51 0.74 6.36
CA GLY A 60 -7.31 1.48 7.35
C GLY A 60 -6.80 1.35 8.78
N PHE A 61 -5.83 0.46 9.03
CA PHE A 61 -5.04 0.46 10.26
C PHE A 61 -3.59 0.11 9.95
N ILE A 62 -2.68 1.05 10.20
CA ILE A 62 -1.25 0.78 10.22
C ILE A 62 -0.60 1.43 11.43
N TYR A 63 0.19 0.65 12.14
CA TYR A 63 1.05 1.12 13.20
C TYR A 63 2.52 0.96 12.83
N VAL A 64 3.30 2.02 13.02
CA VAL A 64 4.73 2.08 12.74
C VAL A 64 5.47 2.42 14.02
N GLN A 65 6.51 1.66 14.31
CA GLN A 65 7.44 1.94 15.37
C GLN A 65 8.88 1.67 14.96
N ASN A 66 9.83 2.17 15.75
CA ASN A 66 11.25 2.13 15.40
C ASN A 66 11.48 2.76 14.02
N ALA A 67 10.79 3.88 13.74
CA ALA A 67 10.92 4.62 12.51
C ALA A 67 12.32 5.23 12.42
N ALA A 68 12.95 5.08 11.26
CA ALA A 68 14.25 5.66 10.95
C ALA A 68 14.22 6.20 9.52
N PRO A 69 14.96 7.30 9.22
CA PRO A 69 15.01 7.89 7.88
C PRO A 69 15.32 6.88 6.76
N ASP A 70 16.26 5.98 7.02
CA ASP A 70 16.70 4.92 6.10
C ASP A 70 16.19 3.53 6.53
N GLY A 71 15.17 3.48 7.38
CA GLY A 71 14.59 2.25 7.90
C GLY A 71 13.73 1.49 6.88
N PRO A 72 13.38 0.22 7.16
CA PRO A 72 12.61 -0.62 6.24
C PRO A 72 11.24 -0.02 5.92
N VAL A 73 10.60 0.61 6.89
CA VAL A 73 9.26 1.21 6.73
C VAL A 73 9.33 2.52 5.94
N ALA A 74 10.42 3.29 6.06
CA ALA A 74 10.63 4.49 5.26
C ALA A 74 10.76 4.14 3.78
N TRP A 75 11.46 3.06 3.45
CA TRP A 75 11.53 2.52 2.10
C TRP A 75 10.16 2.07 1.58
N ALA A 76 9.39 1.34 2.39
CA ALA A 76 8.08 0.83 1.98
C ALA A 76 7.09 1.95 1.64
N PHE A 77 6.97 2.97 2.49
CA PHE A 77 6.08 4.10 2.21
C PHE A 77 6.58 5.02 1.11
N ARG A 78 7.90 5.13 0.93
CA ARG A 78 8.46 5.81 -0.24
C ARG A 78 8.02 5.12 -1.52
N HIS A 79 8.16 3.79 -1.59
CA HIS A 79 7.73 2.99 -2.72
C HIS A 79 6.23 3.17 -3.00
N ALA A 80 5.41 3.05 -1.95
CA ALA A 80 3.96 3.20 -2.08
C ALA A 80 3.51 4.60 -2.55
N ALA A 81 4.28 5.65 -2.22
CA ALA A 81 3.97 7.02 -2.61
C ALA A 81 4.55 7.44 -3.97
N GLU A 82 5.71 6.90 -4.37
CA GLU A 82 6.42 7.33 -5.60
C GLU A 82 5.95 6.59 -6.85
N ILE A 83 5.65 5.30 -6.77
CA ILE A 83 5.21 4.51 -7.95
C ILE A 83 3.95 5.07 -8.62
N PRO A 84 2.88 5.45 -7.89
CA PRO A 84 1.70 6.05 -8.51
C PRO A 84 1.99 7.37 -9.23
N LEU A 85 2.97 8.13 -8.74
CA LEU A 85 3.41 9.38 -9.37
C LEU A 85 4.16 9.13 -10.66
N LEU A 86 5.07 8.14 -10.68
CA LEU A 86 5.85 7.83 -11.88
C LEU A 86 4.96 7.41 -13.05
N TRP A 87 3.88 6.67 -12.78
CA TRP A 87 2.92 6.27 -13.82
C TRP A 87 1.98 7.42 -14.22
N ALA A 88 1.71 8.35 -13.31
CA ALA A 88 0.95 9.55 -13.65
C ALA A 88 1.77 10.54 -14.48
N ASP A 89 3.08 10.64 -14.23
CA ASP A 89 4.00 11.60 -14.87
C ASP A 89 4.14 11.35 -16.39
N ASP A 90 3.98 10.12 -16.86
CA ASP A 90 4.02 9.78 -18.29
C ASP A 90 2.64 9.45 -18.89
N GLU A 91 1.57 9.79 -18.16
CA GLU A 91 0.18 9.44 -18.53
C GLU A 91 0.00 7.93 -18.79
N PHE A 92 0.69 7.07 -18.03
CA PHE A 92 0.68 5.61 -18.12
C PHE A 92 1.25 5.04 -19.43
N LYS A 93 1.86 5.86 -20.29
CA LYS A 93 2.35 5.46 -21.63
C LYS A 93 3.40 4.34 -21.55
N HIS A 94 4.30 4.38 -20.58
CA HIS A 94 5.30 3.33 -20.40
C HIS A 94 4.64 1.99 -20.07
N ILE A 95 3.69 1.96 -19.13
CA ILE A 95 2.99 0.72 -18.77
C ILE A 95 2.17 0.18 -19.95
N GLN A 96 1.51 1.06 -20.71
CA GLN A 96 0.81 0.69 -21.94
C GLN A 96 1.77 0.05 -22.95
N SER A 97 2.97 0.61 -23.13
CA SER A 97 3.98 0.08 -24.06
C SER A 97 4.48 -1.33 -23.69
N LEU A 98 4.35 -1.73 -22.42
CA LEU A 98 4.69 -3.08 -21.96
C LEU A 98 3.56 -4.10 -22.23
N GLY A 99 2.43 -3.68 -22.80
CA GLY A 99 1.27 -4.53 -23.03
C GLY A 99 0.51 -4.91 -21.76
N VAL A 100 0.76 -4.19 -20.65
CA VAL A 100 0.15 -4.45 -19.33
C VAL A 100 -1.20 -3.73 -19.18
N MET A 101 -1.37 -2.60 -19.85
CA MET A 101 -2.58 -1.79 -19.87
C MET A 101 -3.04 -1.57 -21.31
N ASP A 102 -4.35 -1.66 -21.57
CA ASP A 102 -4.94 -1.40 -22.88
C ASP A 102 -4.77 0.09 -23.25
N GLU A 103 -4.15 0.36 -24.40
CA GLU A 103 -3.91 1.72 -24.92
C GLU A 103 -5.20 2.45 -25.33
N HIS A 104 -6.30 1.72 -25.53
CA HIS A 104 -7.58 2.26 -25.96
C HIS A 104 -8.61 2.38 -24.83
N ARG A 105 -8.22 2.02 -23.60
CA ARG A 105 -9.07 2.17 -22.42
C ARG A 105 -8.27 2.89 -21.33
N PRO A 106 -8.62 4.13 -20.97
CA PRO A 106 -8.09 4.76 -19.77
C PRO A 106 -8.73 4.08 -18.54
N ALA A 107 -8.40 2.81 -18.31
CA ALA A 107 -8.74 2.14 -17.09
C ALA A 107 -7.81 2.68 -16.01
N LEU A 108 -8.37 3.04 -14.86
CA LEU A 108 -7.57 3.23 -13.67
C LEU A 108 -7.00 1.85 -13.29
N CYS A 109 -5.78 1.57 -13.76
CA CYS A 109 -4.77 1.07 -12.81
C CYS A 109 -4.94 1.90 -11.54
N LEU A 110 -4.68 1.40 -10.31
CA LEU A 110 -4.71 2.22 -9.08
C LEU A 110 -6.02 2.27 -8.26
N THR A 111 -6.91 1.28 -8.34
CA THR A 111 -8.20 1.39 -7.61
C THR A 111 -8.12 1.20 -6.09
N PHE A 112 -7.04 0.61 -5.56
CA PHE A 112 -6.89 0.34 -4.13
C PHE A 112 -5.51 0.73 -3.61
N ASP A 113 -5.49 1.52 -2.56
CA ASP A 113 -4.28 2.14 -2.02
C ASP A 113 -3.42 1.18 -1.20
N GLN A 114 -4.06 0.19 -0.58
CA GLN A 114 -3.41 -0.99 -0.01
C GLN A 114 -2.54 -1.77 -1.02
N SER A 115 -2.89 -1.78 -2.31
CA SER A 115 -2.15 -2.53 -3.33
C SER A 115 -0.70 -2.05 -3.46
N TYR A 116 -0.46 -0.74 -3.28
CA TYR A 116 0.89 -0.19 -3.32
C TYR A 116 1.74 -0.63 -2.14
N LEU A 117 1.10 -0.73 -0.97
CA LEU A 117 1.76 -1.19 0.23
C LEU A 117 2.07 -2.69 0.12
N HIS A 118 1.15 -3.49 -0.43
CA HIS A 118 1.39 -4.92 -0.68
C HIS A 118 2.55 -5.13 -1.65
N ASP A 119 2.61 -4.35 -2.74
CA ASP A 119 3.72 -4.43 -3.69
C ASP A 119 5.05 -4.03 -3.06
N ALA A 120 5.08 -3.00 -2.20
CA ALA A 120 6.28 -2.66 -1.45
C ALA A 120 6.71 -3.81 -0.52
N LEU A 121 5.79 -4.36 0.27
CA LEU A 121 6.08 -5.47 1.19
C LEU A 121 6.54 -6.73 0.45
N LEU A 122 5.86 -7.09 -0.64
CA LEU A 122 6.22 -8.23 -1.47
C LEU A 122 7.57 -8.02 -2.14
N SER A 123 7.83 -6.81 -2.68
CA SER A 123 9.12 -6.44 -3.26
C SER A 123 10.27 -6.60 -2.27
N ALA A 124 10.06 -6.19 -1.01
CA ALA A 124 11.03 -6.39 0.06
C ALA A 124 11.23 -7.89 0.35
N ALA A 125 10.16 -8.67 0.43
CA ALA A 125 10.23 -10.10 0.69
C ALA A 125 10.96 -10.88 -0.42
N VAL A 126 10.79 -10.50 -1.69
CA VAL A 126 11.45 -11.15 -2.82
C VAL A 126 12.81 -10.55 -3.19
N GLY A 127 13.22 -9.44 -2.56
CA GLY A 127 14.49 -8.76 -2.81
C GLY A 127 14.58 -8.04 -4.17
N ARG A 128 13.46 -7.75 -4.82
CA ARG A 128 13.40 -7.00 -6.09
C ARG A 128 12.07 -6.27 -6.25
N PRO A 129 12.02 -5.15 -6.98
CA PRO A 129 10.75 -4.48 -7.28
C PRO A 129 9.77 -5.41 -8.00
N LEU A 130 8.56 -5.51 -7.48
CA LEU A 130 7.39 -6.18 -8.04
C LEU A 130 6.18 -5.26 -7.89
N HIS A 131 5.39 -5.16 -8.96
CA HIS A 131 4.21 -4.31 -9.04
C HIS A 131 2.95 -5.11 -9.38
N MET A 132 2.81 -6.29 -8.77
CA MET A 132 1.77 -7.25 -9.16
C MET A 132 0.38 -6.74 -8.78
N TRP A 133 0.20 -6.25 -7.56
CA TRP A 133 -1.11 -5.86 -7.04
C TRP A 133 -1.58 -4.53 -7.60
N ALA A 134 -0.67 -3.56 -7.73
CA ALA A 134 -0.98 -2.27 -8.32
C ALA A 134 -1.34 -2.38 -9.81
N LEU A 135 -0.80 -3.38 -10.51
CA LEU A 135 -1.10 -3.65 -11.92
C LEU A 135 -2.25 -4.64 -12.14
N MET A 136 -2.66 -5.40 -11.11
CA MET A 136 -3.74 -6.40 -11.24
C MET A 136 -5.06 -5.77 -11.69
N THR A 137 -5.32 -4.52 -11.30
CA THR A 137 -6.54 -3.78 -11.65
C THR A 137 -6.42 -2.99 -12.96
N CYS A 138 -5.27 -3.05 -13.64
CA CYS A 138 -5.10 -2.50 -14.99
C CYS A 138 -5.84 -3.32 -16.07
N GLN A 139 -6.44 -4.46 -15.69
CA GLN A 139 -7.20 -5.30 -16.61
C GLN A 139 -8.59 -4.68 -16.91
N PRO A 140 -9.13 -4.87 -18.13
CA PRO A 140 -10.48 -4.42 -18.46
C PRO A 140 -11.51 -4.99 -17.47
N ASP A 141 -12.62 -4.29 -17.27
CA ASP A 141 -13.74 -4.57 -16.35
C ASP A 141 -14.39 -5.97 -16.45
N THR A 142 -13.63 -7.05 -16.28
CA THR A 142 -14.20 -8.41 -16.18
C THR A 142 -14.84 -8.64 -14.81
N TRP A 143 -14.64 -7.74 -13.86
CA TRP A 143 -15.36 -7.73 -12.57
C TRP A 143 -16.77 -7.13 -12.67
N GLY A 144 -17.00 -6.17 -13.58
CA GLY A 144 -18.34 -5.60 -13.83
C GLY A 144 -19.23 -6.53 -14.66
N ALA A 145 -18.65 -7.28 -15.61
CA ALA A 145 -19.40 -8.18 -16.48
C ALA A 145 -20.02 -9.42 -15.78
N LYS A 146 -19.66 -9.68 -14.51
CA LYS A 146 -20.25 -10.77 -13.71
C LYS A 146 -21.41 -10.34 -12.81
N LEU A 147 -21.65 -9.03 -12.65
CA LEU A 147 -22.76 -8.51 -11.84
C LEU A 147 -24.02 -8.20 -12.66
N ASP A 148 -23.88 -8.03 -13.97
CA ASP A 148 -25.00 -7.75 -14.88
C ASP A 148 -25.57 -9.02 -15.57
N SER A 149 -25.13 -10.20 -15.17
CA SER A 149 -25.67 -11.49 -15.66
C SER A 149 -26.56 -12.21 -14.62
N GLY A 150 -27.14 -11.45 -13.69
CA GLY A 150 -28.10 -11.93 -12.68
C GLY A 150 -29.51 -11.41 -12.94
#